data_AF-A0A0B4DJW9-F1
#
_entry.id   AF-A0A0B4DJW9-F1
#
_cell.length_a   1.000
_cell.length_b   1.000
_cell.length_c   1.000
_cell.angle_alpha   90.00
_cell.angle_beta   90.00
_cell.angle_gamma   90.00
#
_symmetry.space_group_name_H-M   'P 1'
#
loop_
_entity.id
_entity.type
_entity.pdbx_description
1 polymer ?
#
loop_
_entity_poly.entity_id
_entity_poly.type
_entity_poly.pdbx_seq_one_letter_code
_entity_poly.pdbx_strand_id
1 'polypeptide(L)'
;MRKGRTPALAAGAAAVVVLLLTGCGGTQASLTAGARPASESATATPTATPLAHTLCSTVNAEQTAAASTYVCTEDESGRLVWLEAAEAKGVTEKLAAAAAAKAAADKAAADKAAADKAAADKAAADKAAADAAAAAEAAARQAAEARAAQEAAAAQAAAEAAAKAAAPPAPVAPAVPGTNPGCDPNYSGCVPIASDVDCAGGSGNGPAYVSGPVQVIGRDIYGLDADHDGVGCER
;
A
#
# COMPACT_ATOMS: atom_id res chain seq x y z
N MET A 1 -2.77 -38.59 6.30
CA MET A 1 -2.04 -38.74 5.02
C MET A 1 -1.39 -37.41 4.68
N ARG A 2 -0.10 -37.26 5.00
CA ARG A 2 0.71 -36.09 4.63
C ARG A 2 1.36 -36.40 3.29
N LYS A 3 1.13 -35.58 2.26
CA LYS A 3 1.88 -35.68 1.00
C LYS A 3 2.67 -34.40 0.83
N GLY A 4 3.94 -34.47 1.26
CA GLY A 4 4.92 -33.43 1.09
C GLY A 4 5.25 -33.24 -0.40
N ARG A 5 5.46 -32.00 -0.79
CA ARG A 5 6.09 -31.62 -2.05
C ARG A 5 7.35 -30.84 -1.71
N THR A 6 8.49 -31.45 -1.96
CA THR A 6 9.82 -30.85 -1.94
C THR A 6 10.01 -29.88 -3.11
N PRO A 7 10.83 -28.83 -2.96
CA PRO A 7 11.15 -27.88 -4.02
C PRO A 7 12.27 -28.44 -4.92
N ALA A 8 12.09 -28.34 -6.24
CA ALA A 8 13.12 -28.63 -7.21
C ALA A 8 13.93 -27.35 -7.48
N LEU A 9 15.19 -27.34 -7.05
CA LEU A 9 16.22 -26.44 -7.55
C LEU A 9 16.43 -26.71 -9.05
N ALA A 10 16.32 -25.69 -9.88
CA ALA A 10 16.82 -25.71 -11.25
C ALA A 10 18.07 -24.84 -11.33
N ALA A 11 19.20 -25.50 -11.57
CA ALA A 11 20.52 -24.93 -11.74
C ALA A 11 20.73 -24.44 -13.18
N GLY A 12 21.38 -23.28 -13.31
CA GLY A 12 22.49 -23.01 -14.23
C GLY A 12 22.27 -23.13 -15.75
N ALA A 13 22.31 -21.99 -16.44
CA ALA A 13 23.08 -21.83 -17.69
C ALA A 13 23.34 -20.33 -17.93
N ALA A 14 24.43 -19.82 -17.36
CA ALA A 14 25.00 -18.53 -17.74
C ALA A 14 25.81 -18.73 -19.03
N ALA A 15 25.30 -18.26 -20.16
CA ALA A 15 26.04 -18.22 -21.41
C ALA A 15 26.93 -16.95 -21.43
N VAL A 16 28.18 -17.12 -21.01
CA VAL A 16 29.24 -16.12 -21.18
C VAL A 16 29.68 -16.16 -22.64
N VAL A 17 29.34 -15.14 -23.41
CA VAL A 17 29.90 -14.93 -24.76
C VAL A 17 31.28 -14.29 -24.59
N VAL A 18 32.32 -15.10 -24.75
CA VAL A 18 33.72 -14.67 -24.85
C VAL A 18 33.96 -14.16 -26.27
N LEU A 19 34.11 -12.84 -26.41
CA LEU A 19 34.49 -12.18 -27.66
C LEU A 19 36.02 -12.30 -27.82
N LEU A 20 36.47 -13.23 -28.66
CA LEU A 20 37.89 -13.40 -29.01
C LEU A 20 38.34 -12.28 -29.95
N LEU A 21 39.15 -11.36 -29.41
CA LEU A 21 39.95 -10.40 -30.15
C LEU A 21 41.14 -11.11 -30.81
N THR A 22 40.99 -11.49 -32.07
CA THR A 22 42.14 -11.84 -32.92
C THR A 22 42.77 -10.57 -33.48
N GLY A 23 43.86 -10.16 -32.84
CA GLY A 23 44.79 -9.17 -33.37
C GLY A 23 45.55 -9.70 -34.59
N CYS A 24 45.70 -8.84 -35.60
CA CYS A 24 46.62 -9.05 -36.70
C CYS A 24 47.98 -8.46 -36.28
N GLY A 25 48.93 -9.35 -35.98
CA GLY A 25 50.33 -9.04 -35.71
C GLY A 25 51.09 -8.80 -37.01
N GLY A 26 52.04 -7.86 -36.96
CA GLY A 26 52.67 -7.27 -38.13
C GLY A 26 53.74 -8.11 -38.81
N THR A 27 54.35 -7.53 -39.86
CA THR A 27 55.71 -7.85 -40.32
C THR A 27 56.30 -6.65 -41.09
N GLN A 28 57.31 -6.06 -40.44
CA GLN A 28 58.56 -5.46 -40.93
C GLN A 28 58.62 -4.15 -41.74
N ALA A 29 59.30 -3.20 -41.09
CA ALA A 29 60.17 -2.21 -41.71
C ALA A 29 61.55 -2.80 -42.04
N SER A 30 62.12 -2.47 -43.20
CA SER A 30 63.32 -1.63 -43.31
C SER A 30 63.98 -1.72 -44.69
N LEU A 31 64.09 -0.55 -45.33
CA LEU A 31 65.27 0.05 -45.98
C LEU A 31 66.14 -0.82 -46.89
N THR A 32 66.14 -0.47 -48.20
CA THR A 32 67.38 -0.40 -48.99
C THR A 32 67.31 0.78 -49.96
N ALA A 33 68.29 1.67 -49.84
CA ALA A 33 68.62 2.71 -50.80
C ALA A 33 69.14 2.08 -52.11
N GLY A 34 68.68 2.60 -53.24
CA GLY A 34 69.13 2.23 -54.58
C GLY A 34 69.04 3.45 -55.50
N ALA A 35 70.18 3.81 -56.09
CA ALA A 35 70.39 5.03 -56.86
C ALA A 35 69.68 5.04 -58.22
N ARG A 36 69.45 6.27 -58.69
CA ARG A 36 69.10 6.73 -60.06
C ARG A 36 69.90 6.02 -61.17
N PRO A 37 69.40 5.95 -62.43
CA PRO A 37 69.52 7.11 -63.32
C PRO A 37 68.29 7.39 -64.22
N ALA A 38 68.48 8.35 -65.12
CA ALA A 38 67.53 9.24 -65.75
C ALA A 38 66.83 8.71 -67.02
N SER A 39 65.95 9.59 -67.53
CA SER A 39 65.38 9.65 -68.88
C SER A 39 64.37 8.58 -69.26
N GLU A 40 63.11 9.00 -69.42
CA GLU A 40 62.63 9.41 -70.74
C GLU A 40 61.45 10.37 -70.61
N SER A 41 61.48 11.38 -71.47
CA SER A 41 60.49 12.44 -71.60
C SER A 41 59.23 11.85 -72.24
N ALA A 42 58.24 11.47 -71.44
CA ALA A 42 56.89 11.23 -71.93
C ALA A 42 56.17 12.59 -72.05
N THR A 43 55.86 12.96 -73.29
CA THR A 43 54.96 14.05 -73.65
C THR A 43 53.66 13.94 -72.83
N ALA A 44 53.50 14.86 -71.86
CA ALA A 44 52.26 14.98 -71.10
C ALA A 44 51.14 15.45 -72.03
N THR A 45 50.33 14.51 -72.49
CA THR A 45 48.93 14.78 -72.85
C THR A 45 48.26 15.38 -71.60
N PRO A 46 47.39 16.41 -71.69
CA PRO A 46 46.73 16.93 -70.51
C PRO A 46 45.90 15.82 -69.87
N THR A 47 46.42 15.22 -68.78
CA THR A 47 45.65 14.33 -67.91
C THR A 47 44.52 15.18 -67.35
N ALA A 48 43.32 14.98 -67.88
CA ALA A 48 42.10 15.57 -67.37
C ALA A 48 42.04 15.30 -65.86
N THR A 49 41.97 16.36 -65.05
CA THR A 49 41.87 16.25 -63.59
C THR A 49 40.63 15.41 -63.26
N PRO A 50 40.75 14.29 -62.52
CA PRO A 50 39.59 13.53 -62.13
C PRO A 50 38.73 14.39 -61.19
N LEU A 51 37.45 14.55 -61.52
CA LEU A 51 36.49 15.27 -60.67
C LEU A 51 36.10 14.46 -59.43
N ALA A 52 36.49 13.19 -59.35
CA ALA A 52 36.22 12.29 -58.24
C ALA A 52 36.60 12.91 -56.88
N HIS A 53 35.68 12.80 -55.92
CA HIS A 53 35.83 13.23 -54.52
C HIS A 53 35.97 14.73 -54.31
N THR A 54 35.71 15.55 -55.33
CA THR A 54 35.62 17.01 -55.18
C THR A 54 34.24 17.41 -54.66
N LEU A 55 34.18 18.51 -53.90
CA LEU A 55 32.92 19.02 -53.34
C LEU A 55 32.00 19.52 -54.46
N CYS A 56 30.71 19.24 -54.32
CA CYS A 56 29.67 19.73 -55.23
C CYS A 56 28.56 20.44 -54.44
N SER A 57 27.86 21.37 -55.10
CA SER A 57 26.86 22.23 -54.47
C SER A 57 25.41 21.81 -54.75
N THR A 58 25.19 20.90 -55.71
CA THR A 58 23.86 20.53 -56.18
C THR A 58 23.73 19.02 -56.26
N VAL A 59 22.95 18.44 -55.36
CA VAL A 59 22.66 16.99 -55.32
C VAL A 59 22.08 16.52 -56.66
N ASN A 60 22.50 15.34 -57.12
CA ASN A 60 22.16 14.74 -58.40
C ASN A 60 22.57 15.55 -59.64
N ALA A 61 23.41 16.58 -59.51
CA ALA A 61 24.04 17.18 -60.69
C ALA A 61 24.93 16.13 -61.38
N GLU A 62 24.93 16.13 -62.70
CA GLU A 62 25.76 15.23 -63.52
C GLU A 62 26.85 16.04 -64.23
N GLN A 63 28.06 15.52 -64.28
CA GLN A 63 29.17 16.15 -64.98
C GLN A 63 30.07 15.10 -65.61
N THR A 64 30.41 15.29 -66.88
CA THR A 64 31.32 14.38 -67.58
C THR A 64 32.74 14.94 -67.54
N ALA A 65 33.67 14.17 -66.99
CA ALA A 65 35.10 14.49 -67.02
C ALA A 65 35.90 13.24 -67.36
N ALA A 66 36.99 13.39 -68.12
CA ALA A 66 37.87 12.27 -68.47
C ALA A 66 37.13 11.03 -69.05
N ALA A 67 36.05 11.24 -69.82
CA ALA A 67 35.17 10.20 -70.39
C ALA A 67 34.33 9.37 -69.39
N SER A 68 34.30 9.75 -68.11
CA SER A 68 33.40 9.19 -67.09
C SER A 68 32.28 10.17 -66.73
N THR A 69 31.11 9.64 -66.42
CA THR A 69 29.99 10.41 -65.85
C THR A 69 30.07 10.40 -64.33
N TYR A 70 30.19 11.59 -63.74
CA TYR A 70 30.16 11.80 -62.31
C TYR A 70 28.79 12.34 -61.89
N VAL A 71 28.30 11.88 -60.74
CA VAL A 71 27.07 12.34 -60.12
C VAL A 71 27.40 12.91 -58.75
N CYS A 72 26.92 14.12 -58.48
CA CYS A 72 27.03 14.75 -57.17
C CYS A 72 26.11 14.01 -56.18
N THR A 73 26.69 13.28 -55.23
CA THR A 73 25.95 12.43 -54.29
C THR A 73 26.46 12.67 -52.87
N GLU A 74 25.60 12.45 -51.88
CA GLU A 74 25.98 12.57 -50.47
C GLU A 74 26.83 11.36 -50.05
N ASP A 75 28.01 11.59 -49.46
CA ASP A 75 28.86 10.54 -48.92
C ASP A 75 28.31 10.00 -47.59
N GLU A 76 28.95 8.96 -47.04
CA GLU A 76 28.56 8.39 -45.74
C GLU A 76 28.67 9.39 -44.56
N SER A 77 29.33 10.53 -44.78
CA SER A 77 29.50 11.60 -43.80
C SER A 77 28.46 12.72 -43.93
N GLY A 78 27.55 12.68 -44.92
CA GLY A 78 26.57 13.74 -45.16
C GLY A 78 27.07 14.90 -46.02
N ARG A 79 28.18 14.75 -46.76
CA ARG A 79 28.75 15.79 -47.64
C ARG A 79 28.53 15.46 -49.10
N LEU A 80 28.17 16.48 -49.87
CA LEU A 80 28.00 16.36 -51.31
C LEU A 80 29.36 16.32 -52.02
N VAL A 81 29.66 15.20 -52.67
CA VAL A 81 30.88 14.98 -53.45
C VAL A 81 30.56 14.39 -54.83
N TRP A 82 31.40 14.69 -55.81
CA TRP A 82 31.35 14.06 -57.13
C TRP A 82 31.86 12.60 -57.04
N LEU A 83 31.01 11.63 -57.36
CA LEU A 83 31.34 10.19 -57.43
C LEU A 83 31.06 9.68 -58.84
N GLU A 84 31.75 8.64 -59.30
CA GLU A 84 31.35 8.01 -60.58
C GLU A 84 29.93 7.44 -60.46
N ALA A 85 29.17 7.43 -61.56
CA ALA A 85 27.76 7.03 -61.55
C ALA A 85 27.50 5.65 -60.90
N ALA A 86 28.44 4.70 -61.02
CA ALA A 86 28.36 3.39 -60.39
C ALA A 86 28.53 3.45 -58.86
N GLU A 87 29.48 4.25 -58.37
CA GLU A 87 29.73 4.46 -56.94
C GLU A 87 28.60 5.26 -56.29
N ALA A 88 28.13 6.31 -56.98
CA ALA A 88 26.98 7.11 -56.57
C ALA A 88 25.72 6.27 -56.32
N LYS A 89 25.43 5.31 -57.22
CA LYS A 89 24.33 4.37 -57.05
C LYS A 89 24.52 3.46 -55.84
N GLY A 90 25.72 2.91 -55.66
CA GLY A 90 26.06 2.06 -54.51
C GLY A 90 25.94 2.79 -53.17
N VAL A 91 26.41 4.04 -53.09
CA VAL A 91 26.28 4.88 -51.87
C VAL A 91 24.82 5.19 -51.58
N THR A 92 24.02 5.55 -52.60
CA THR A 92 22.58 5.82 -52.45
C THR A 92 21.82 4.60 -51.93
N GLU A 93 22.06 3.42 -52.51
CA GLU A 93 21.45 2.16 -52.07
C GLU A 93 21.87 1.80 -50.64
N LYS A 94 23.13 2.01 -50.28
CA LYS A 94 23.66 1.77 -48.93
C LYS A 94 23.03 2.71 -47.89
N LEU A 95 22.90 4.00 -48.20
CA LEU A 95 22.24 4.98 -47.33
C LEU A 95 20.74 4.66 -47.17
N ALA A 96 20.07 4.28 -48.25
CA ALA A 96 18.68 3.83 -48.20
C ALA A 96 18.49 2.57 -47.34
N ALA A 97 19.39 1.59 -47.48
CA ALA A 97 19.38 0.38 -46.66
C ALA A 97 19.68 0.69 -45.18
N ALA A 98 20.63 1.59 -44.89
CA ALA A 98 20.94 2.03 -43.54
C ALA A 98 19.77 2.79 -42.89
N ALA A 99 19.10 3.67 -43.65
CA ALA A 99 17.90 4.38 -43.20
C ALA A 99 16.73 3.41 -42.91
N ALA A 100 16.51 2.42 -43.77
CA ALA A 100 15.51 1.39 -43.57
C ALA A 100 15.82 0.51 -42.33
N ALA A 101 17.08 0.12 -42.16
CA ALA A 101 17.53 -0.63 -40.99
C ALA A 101 17.36 0.18 -39.69
N LYS A 102 17.70 1.47 -39.71
CA LYS A 102 17.49 2.38 -38.58
C LYS A 102 16.01 2.52 -38.25
N ALA A 103 15.15 2.73 -39.25
CA ALA A 103 13.70 2.82 -39.06
C ALA A 103 13.11 1.51 -38.47
N ALA A 104 13.60 0.35 -38.93
CA ALA A 104 13.20 -0.94 -38.37
C ALA A 104 13.65 -1.11 -36.91
N ALA A 105 14.87 -0.68 -36.59
CA ALA A 105 15.40 -0.70 -35.22
C ALA A 105 14.61 0.24 -34.29
N ASP A 106 14.31 1.47 -34.74
CA ASP A 106 13.52 2.44 -33.98
C ASP A 106 12.09 1.91 -33.74
N LYS A 107 11.48 1.29 -34.76
CA LYS A 107 10.18 0.63 -34.61
C LYS A 107 10.23 -0.52 -33.60
N ALA A 108 11.25 -1.38 -33.67
CA ALA A 108 11.42 -2.48 -32.73
C ALA A 108 11.64 -1.99 -31.29
N ALA A 109 12.39 -0.90 -31.11
CA ALA A 109 12.59 -0.27 -29.80
C ALA A 109 11.28 0.31 -29.25
N ALA A 110 10.47 0.96 -30.08
CA ALA A 110 9.15 1.48 -29.70
C ALA A 110 8.18 0.35 -29.33
N ASP A 111 8.14 -0.74 -30.12
CA ASP A 111 7.30 -1.90 -29.84
C ASP A 111 7.72 -2.58 -28.51
N LYS A 112 9.03 -2.70 -28.27
CA LYS A 112 9.55 -3.21 -26.99
C LYS A 112 9.17 -2.30 -25.82
N ALA A 113 9.32 -0.98 -25.95
CA ALA A 113 8.95 -0.02 -24.91
C ALA A 113 7.44 -0.07 -24.60
N ALA A 114 6.59 -0.23 -25.61
CA ALA A 114 5.15 -0.40 -25.45
C ALA A 114 4.82 -1.71 -24.71
N ALA A 115 5.49 -2.81 -25.05
CA ALA A 115 5.32 -4.10 -24.37
C ALA A 115 5.78 -4.04 -22.91
N ASP A 116 6.93 -3.43 -22.63
CA ASP A 116 7.45 -3.26 -21.27
C ASP A 116 6.50 -2.40 -20.42
N LYS A 117 5.95 -1.31 -20.99
CA LYS A 117 4.94 -0.48 -20.32
C LYS A 117 3.65 -1.29 -20.04
N ALA A 118 3.16 -2.05 -21.01
CA ALA A 118 1.97 -2.87 -20.82
C ALA A 118 2.17 -3.95 -19.75
N ALA A 119 3.37 -4.56 -19.68
CA ALA A 119 3.73 -5.51 -18.63
C ALA A 119 3.78 -4.85 -17.24
N ALA A 120 4.35 -3.65 -17.13
CA ALA A 120 4.38 -2.88 -15.89
C ALA A 120 2.97 -2.47 -15.42
N ASP A 121 2.12 -1.99 -16.33
CA ASP A 121 0.73 -1.62 -16.03
C ASP A 121 -0.07 -2.85 -15.56
N LYS A 122 0.12 -4.01 -16.20
CA LYS A 122 -0.50 -5.27 -15.77
C LYS A 122 -0.01 -5.69 -14.38
N ALA A 123 1.29 -5.62 -14.11
CA ALA A 123 1.85 -5.96 -12.81
C ALA A 123 1.33 -5.03 -11.70
N ALA A 124 1.17 -3.74 -11.99
CA ALA A 124 0.59 -2.78 -11.06
C ALA A 124 -0.89 -3.09 -10.77
N ALA A 125 -1.67 -3.44 -11.81
CA ALA A 125 -3.07 -3.84 -11.64
C ALA A 125 -3.21 -5.14 -10.83
N ASP A 126 -2.39 -6.15 -11.11
CA ASP A 126 -2.38 -7.42 -10.36
C ASP A 126 -2.01 -7.18 -8.88
N LYS A 127 -1.05 -6.30 -8.60
CA LYS A 127 -0.68 -5.91 -7.23
C LYS A 127 -1.83 -5.19 -6.53
N ALA A 128 -2.49 -4.24 -7.20
CA ALA A 128 -3.62 -3.51 -6.63
C ALA A 128 -4.79 -4.45 -6.31
N ALA A 129 -5.06 -5.43 -7.16
CA ALA A 129 -6.08 -6.45 -6.93
C ALA A 129 -5.73 -7.34 -5.72
N ALA A 130 -4.46 -7.75 -5.58
CA ALA A 130 -4.00 -8.53 -4.43
C ALA A 130 -4.09 -7.74 -3.11
N ASP A 131 -3.69 -6.47 -3.11
CA ASP A 131 -3.79 -5.58 -1.94
C ASP A 131 -5.26 -5.38 -1.53
N ALA A 132 -6.17 -5.20 -2.49
CA ALA A 132 -7.60 -5.08 -2.23
C ALA A 132 -8.21 -6.37 -1.65
N ALA A 133 -7.80 -7.54 -2.17
CA ALA A 133 -8.23 -8.83 -1.64
C ALA A 133 -7.75 -9.04 -0.19
N ALA A 134 -6.50 -8.70 0.11
CA ALA A 134 -5.96 -8.77 1.46
C ALA A 134 -6.68 -7.82 2.42
N ALA A 135 -7.01 -6.60 1.98
CA ALA A 135 -7.78 -5.65 2.78
C ALA A 135 -9.21 -6.15 3.05
N ALA A 136 -9.87 -6.76 2.06
CA ALA A 136 -11.19 -7.36 2.22
C ALA A 136 -11.17 -8.54 3.20
N GLU A 137 -10.14 -9.39 3.14
CA GLU A 137 -9.97 -10.50 4.09
C GLU A 137 -9.73 -9.97 5.53
N ALA A 138 -8.92 -8.94 5.69
CA ALA A 138 -8.70 -8.29 6.98
C ALA A 138 -9.99 -7.69 7.55
N ALA A 139 -10.77 -7.00 6.73
CA ALA A 139 -12.06 -6.44 7.13
C ALA A 139 -13.07 -7.54 7.52
N ALA A 140 -13.10 -8.65 6.77
CA ALA A 140 -13.96 -9.80 7.10
C ALA A 140 -13.57 -10.45 8.43
N ARG A 141 -12.27 -10.57 8.72
CA ARG A 141 -11.77 -11.06 10.02
C ARG A 141 -12.18 -10.15 11.17
N GLN A 142 -11.99 -8.83 11.02
CA GLN A 142 -12.43 -7.85 12.01
C GLN A 142 -13.95 -7.91 12.26
N ALA A 143 -14.75 -8.07 11.20
CA ALA A 143 -16.20 -8.22 11.32
C ALA A 143 -16.59 -9.52 12.04
N ALA A 144 -15.87 -10.63 11.79
CA ALA A 144 -16.09 -11.90 12.48
C ALA A 144 -15.71 -11.81 13.97
N GLU A 145 -14.58 -11.19 14.29
CA GLU A 145 -14.14 -10.95 15.67
C GLU A 145 -15.13 -10.05 16.43
N ALA A 146 -15.63 -8.99 15.79
CA ALA A 146 -16.63 -8.11 16.38
C ALA A 146 -17.95 -8.85 16.67
N ARG A 147 -18.39 -9.72 15.75
CA ARG A 147 -19.57 -10.58 15.98
C ARG A 147 -19.35 -11.55 17.13
N ALA A 148 -18.21 -12.23 17.17
CA ALA A 148 -17.86 -13.14 18.26
C ALA A 148 -17.82 -12.41 19.63
N ALA A 149 -17.29 -11.18 19.66
CA ALA A 149 -17.28 -10.36 20.86
C ALA A 149 -18.70 -9.98 21.32
N GLN A 150 -19.59 -9.62 20.39
CA GLN A 150 -20.99 -9.33 20.71
C GLN A 150 -21.74 -10.56 21.23
N GLU A 151 -21.54 -11.72 20.61
CA GLU A 151 -22.13 -12.98 21.06
C GLU A 151 -21.62 -13.38 22.45
N ALA A 152 -20.32 -13.22 22.72
CA ALA A 152 -19.74 -13.47 24.04
C ALA A 152 -20.30 -12.50 25.10
N ALA A 153 -20.45 -11.22 24.78
CA ALA A 153 -21.05 -10.23 25.68
C ALA A 153 -22.52 -10.55 25.96
N ALA A 154 -23.29 -10.95 24.95
CA ALA A 154 -24.67 -11.38 25.12
C ALA A 154 -24.79 -12.63 25.99
N ALA A 155 -23.90 -13.62 25.81
CA ALA A 155 -23.86 -14.83 26.63
C ALA A 155 -23.53 -14.52 28.10
N GLN A 156 -22.59 -13.60 28.35
CA GLN A 156 -22.26 -13.16 29.72
C GLN A 156 -23.44 -12.45 30.38
N ALA A 157 -24.11 -11.53 29.67
CA ALA A 157 -25.30 -10.85 30.18
C ALA A 157 -26.43 -11.83 30.51
N ALA A 158 -26.64 -12.84 29.66
CA ALA A 158 -27.63 -13.90 29.91
C ALA A 158 -27.27 -14.74 31.15
N ALA A 159 -25.98 -15.08 31.33
CA ALA A 159 -25.51 -15.82 32.50
C ALA A 159 -25.69 -15.02 33.80
N GLU A 160 -25.38 -13.72 33.78
CA GLU A 160 -25.58 -12.84 34.94
C GLU A 160 -27.07 -12.69 35.29
N ALA A 161 -27.94 -12.52 34.28
CA ALA A 161 -29.38 -12.48 34.48
C ALA A 161 -29.91 -13.80 35.09
N ALA A 162 -29.42 -14.95 34.61
CA ALA A 162 -29.77 -16.25 35.17
C ALA A 162 -29.29 -16.41 36.61
N ALA A 163 -28.07 -15.95 36.93
CA ALA A 163 -27.55 -15.97 38.30
C ALA A 163 -28.39 -15.11 39.25
N LYS A 164 -28.81 -13.92 38.81
CA LYS A 164 -29.69 -13.03 39.59
C LYS A 164 -31.07 -13.65 39.82
N ALA A 165 -31.61 -14.37 38.84
CA ALA A 165 -32.91 -15.05 38.97
C ALA A 165 -32.85 -16.29 39.89
N ALA A 166 -31.70 -16.96 39.97
CA ALA A 166 -31.51 -18.14 40.81
C ALA A 166 -31.14 -17.81 42.27
N ALA A 167 -30.92 -16.54 42.62
CA ALA A 167 -30.63 -16.15 43.99
C ALA A 167 -31.83 -16.46 44.90
N PRO A 168 -31.66 -17.21 46.01
CA PRO A 168 -32.76 -17.50 46.92
C PRO A 168 -33.32 -16.19 47.49
N PRO A 169 -34.65 -16.12 47.76
CA PRO A 169 -35.23 -14.96 48.42
C PRO A 169 -34.48 -14.70 49.72
N ALA A 170 -34.19 -13.42 50.00
CA ALA A 170 -33.50 -13.02 51.22
C ALA A 170 -34.16 -13.70 52.42
N PRO A 171 -33.38 -14.24 53.38
CA PRO A 171 -33.95 -14.89 54.56
C PRO A 171 -34.91 -13.91 55.23
N VAL A 172 -36.17 -14.34 55.39
CA VAL A 172 -37.19 -13.56 56.08
C VAL A 172 -36.65 -13.30 57.48
N ALA A 173 -36.41 -12.03 57.82
CA ALA A 173 -36.02 -11.67 59.18
C ALA A 173 -37.05 -12.26 60.16
N PRO A 174 -36.62 -12.87 61.28
CA PRO A 174 -37.56 -13.42 62.25
C PRO A 174 -38.54 -12.34 62.70
N ALA A 175 -39.82 -12.67 62.73
CA ALA A 175 -40.85 -11.78 63.25
C ALA A 175 -40.51 -11.43 64.70
N VAL A 176 -40.31 -10.14 64.98
CA VAL A 176 -40.17 -9.61 66.34
C VAL A 176 -41.48 -9.87 67.11
N PRO A 177 -41.46 -10.62 68.23
CA PRO A 177 -42.66 -10.85 69.03
C PRO A 177 -43.08 -9.54 69.72
N GLY A 178 -44.30 -9.04 69.44
CA GLY A 178 -44.83 -7.84 70.10
C GLY A 178 -45.75 -6.93 69.27
N THR A 179 -46.04 -7.26 68.00
CA THR A 179 -46.86 -6.41 67.13
C THR A 179 -48.36 -6.52 67.45
N ASN A 180 -48.86 -5.59 68.28
CA ASN A 180 -50.27 -5.23 68.22
C ASN A 180 -50.51 -4.52 66.88
N PRO A 181 -51.41 -4.98 65.99
CA PRO A 181 -51.52 -4.50 64.60
C PRO A 181 -51.92 -3.02 64.43
N GLY A 182 -52.12 -2.27 65.52
CA GLY A 182 -52.34 -0.83 65.51
C GLY A 182 -51.22 -0.01 66.16
N CYS A 183 -50.14 -0.65 66.61
CA CYS A 183 -49.03 -0.01 67.31
C CYS A 183 -47.72 -0.21 66.54
N ASP A 184 -46.91 0.84 66.46
CA ASP A 184 -45.63 0.78 65.77
C ASP A 184 -44.59 -0.03 66.58
N PRO A 185 -43.95 -1.05 65.97
CA PRO A 185 -43.01 -1.93 66.67
C PRO A 185 -41.67 -1.29 67.02
N ASN A 186 -41.35 -0.10 66.50
CA ASN A 186 -40.12 0.61 66.84
C ASN A 186 -40.17 1.27 68.22
N TYR A 187 -41.31 1.21 68.92
CA TYR A 187 -41.52 1.88 70.20
C TYR A 187 -42.13 0.94 71.24
N SER A 188 -41.84 1.18 72.52
CA SER A 188 -42.46 0.46 73.64
C SER A 188 -43.87 0.99 73.90
N GLY A 189 -44.82 0.10 74.15
CA GLY A 189 -46.22 0.49 74.36
C GLY A 189 -46.98 0.59 73.04
N CYS A 190 -48.01 1.44 72.98
CA CYS A 190 -48.79 1.62 71.76
C CYS A 190 -48.62 3.02 71.17
N VAL A 191 -47.67 3.17 70.26
CA VAL A 191 -47.55 4.34 69.38
C VAL A 191 -48.42 4.09 68.15
N PRO A 192 -49.45 4.90 67.87
CA PRO A 192 -50.31 4.68 66.71
C PRO A 192 -49.53 4.70 65.40
N ILE A 193 -49.88 3.82 64.45
CA ILE A 193 -49.28 3.84 63.12
C ILE A 193 -49.93 4.96 62.31
N ALA A 194 -49.24 6.10 62.20
CA ALA A 194 -49.66 7.27 61.44
C ALA A 194 -48.53 7.78 60.54
N SER A 195 -48.79 8.83 59.75
CA SER A 195 -47.75 9.51 58.96
C SER A 195 -46.79 10.31 59.84
N ASP A 196 -47.26 10.77 60.99
CA ASP A 196 -46.52 11.55 61.98
C ASP A 196 -47.21 11.37 63.34
N VAL A 197 -46.42 11.27 64.41
CA VAL A 197 -46.92 11.09 65.78
C VAL A 197 -46.13 12.02 66.67
N ASP A 198 -46.84 12.86 67.42
CA ASP A 198 -46.24 13.85 68.30
C ASP A 198 -46.40 13.51 69.78
N CYS A 199 -45.56 14.11 70.62
CA CYS A 199 -45.74 14.04 72.07
C CYS A 199 -46.95 14.88 72.53
N ALA A 200 -47.87 14.25 73.26
CA ALA A 200 -49.05 14.90 73.79
C ALA A 200 -48.69 16.00 74.81
N GLY A 201 -49.17 17.23 74.55
CA GLY A 201 -48.86 18.42 75.36
C GLY A 201 -47.68 19.26 74.86
N GLY A 202 -47.02 18.85 73.76
CA GLY A 202 -46.03 19.64 73.04
C GLY A 202 -46.60 20.53 71.92
N SER A 203 -45.72 21.17 71.14
CA SER A 203 -46.06 22.05 70.00
C SER A 203 -46.35 21.31 68.68
N GLY A 204 -46.42 19.98 68.72
CA GLY A 204 -46.64 19.14 67.54
C GLY A 204 -47.98 19.40 66.85
N ASN A 205 -48.04 19.23 65.53
CA ASN A 205 -49.24 19.45 64.69
C ASN A 205 -49.66 18.19 63.92
N GLY A 206 -49.09 17.05 64.28
CA GLY A 206 -49.30 15.77 63.65
C GLY A 206 -50.72 15.24 63.83
N PRO A 207 -51.14 14.28 62.99
CA PRO A 207 -52.48 13.69 63.03
C PRO A 207 -52.71 12.77 64.24
N ALA A 208 -51.66 12.41 64.97
CA ALA A 208 -51.73 11.53 66.14
C ALA A 208 -50.78 12.01 67.24
N TYR A 209 -51.13 11.72 68.48
CA TYR A 209 -50.31 12.05 69.65
C TYR A 209 -50.17 10.86 70.59
N VAL A 210 -49.02 10.75 71.24
CA VAL A 210 -48.73 9.75 72.28
C VAL A 210 -48.38 10.44 73.60
N SER A 211 -48.85 9.90 74.73
CA SER A 211 -48.46 10.39 76.06
C SER A 211 -47.31 9.55 76.60
N GLY A 212 -46.16 10.18 76.85
CA GLY A 212 -44.92 9.52 77.27
C GLY A 212 -44.80 9.15 78.77
N PRO A 213 -43.69 8.48 79.16
CA PRO A 213 -42.51 8.16 78.33
C PRO A 213 -42.69 6.92 77.45
N VAL A 214 -42.11 6.94 76.25
CA VAL A 214 -42.12 5.87 75.24
C VAL A 214 -40.70 5.49 74.89
N GLN A 215 -40.25 4.25 75.13
CA GLN A 215 -38.89 3.83 74.72
C GLN A 215 -38.80 3.52 73.23
N VAL A 216 -37.71 3.91 72.59
CA VAL A 216 -37.41 3.55 71.19
C VAL A 216 -36.71 2.18 71.18
N ILE A 217 -37.41 1.15 70.70
CA ILE A 217 -36.91 -0.23 70.58
C ILE A 217 -36.14 -0.43 69.26
N GLY A 218 -36.58 0.26 68.20
CA GLY A 218 -36.05 0.12 66.85
C GLY A 218 -35.45 1.42 66.34
N ARG A 219 -36.11 2.03 65.35
CA ARG A 219 -35.73 3.34 64.79
C ARG A 219 -36.75 4.38 65.21
N ASP A 220 -36.30 5.55 65.61
CA ASP A 220 -37.18 6.69 65.87
C ASP A 220 -37.66 7.30 64.54
N ILE A 221 -38.72 6.72 63.97
CA ILE A 221 -39.27 7.14 62.67
C ILE A 221 -40.16 8.40 62.77
N TYR A 222 -40.67 8.69 63.97
CA TYR A 222 -41.55 9.82 64.27
C TYR A 222 -40.84 10.97 64.98
N GLY A 223 -39.55 10.82 65.33
CA GLY A 223 -38.79 11.89 65.99
C GLY A 223 -39.24 12.16 67.42
N LEU A 224 -39.74 11.14 68.14
CA LEU A 224 -40.25 11.27 69.51
C LEU A 224 -39.12 11.45 70.54
N ASP A 225 -37.93 10.96 70.23
CA ASP A 225 -36.71 10.99 71.05
C ASP A 225 -35.72 11.97 70.42
N ALA A 226 -35.89 13.25 70.74
CA ALA A 226 -35.19 14.35 70.08
C ALA A 226 -33.70 14.45 70.47
N ASP A 227 -33.33 13.96 71.65
CA ASP A 227 -31.96 13.93 72.17
C ASP A 227 -31.27 12.56 72.03
N HIS A 228 -32.00 11.56 71.52
CA HIS A 228 -31.50 10.23 71.16
C HIS A 228 -30.98 9.43 72.35
N ASP A 229 -31.63 9.57 73.50
CA ASP A 229 -31.27 8.86 74.72
C ASP A 229 -31.98 7.48 74.85
N GLY A 230 -32.90 7.19 73.92
CA GLY A 230 -33.70 5.98 73.85
C GLY A 230 -35.10 6.12 74.45
N VAL A 231 -35.47 7.30 74.93
CA VAL A 231 -36.78 7.60 75.53
C VAL A 231 -37.39 8.83 74.83
N GLY A 232 -38.60 8.66 74.33
CA GLY A 232 -39.38 9.73 73.71
C GLY A 232 -40.48 10.26 74.62
N CYS A 233 -40.84 11.52 74.41
CA CYS A 233 -41.92 12.21 75.12
C CYS A 233 -41.76 12.26 76.65
N GLU A 234 -40.52 12.35 77.14
CA GLU A 234 -40.26 12.80 78.49
C GLU A 234 -40.68 14.28 78.65
N ARG A 235 -41.27 14.62 79.79
CA ARG A 235 -41.76 15.97 80.06
C ARG A 235 -40.74 16.80 80.80
#